data_AF-A0A7S3ZWM3-F1
#
_entry.id   AF-A0A7S3ZWM3-F1
#
_cell.length_a   1.000
_cell.length_b   1.000
_cell.length_c   1.000
_cell.angle_alpha   90.00
_cell.angle_beta   90.00
_cell.angle_gamma   90.00
#
_symmetry.space_group_name_H-M   'P 1'
#
loop_
_entity.id
_entity.type
_entity.pdbx_description
1 polymer ?
#
loop_
_entity_poly.entity_id
_entity_poly.type
_entity_poly.pdbx_seq_one_letter_code
_entity_poly.pdbx_strand_id
1 'polypeptide(L)'
;SYRLAFIGCHLVTVMLERLNDALRKILDAFQSFLSGDSVVFMFGDLNYRINRTYDDALKDADAWATVVRLANERSIPRLAALDGLTRQPQVNIDACGLAAFWTPALNFLPTSPVRYIEQVKLHRFGPTLFKKIEYKIPVLGYTDRVLFRPGSNTDVT
;
A
#
# COMPACT_ATOMS: atom_id res chain seq x y z
N SER A 1 29.81 10.81 11.69
CA SER A 1 28.64 11.69 11.49
C SER A 1 27.65 10.94 10.61
N TYR A 2 26.41 10.74 11.05
CA TYR A 2 25.40 10.01 10.29
C TYR A 2 24.60 10.98 9.41
N ARG A 3 24.32 10.59 8.17
CA ARG A 3 23.40 11.33 7.29
C ARG A 3 22.01 10.75 7.47
N LEU A 4 21.03 11.61 7.75
CA LEU A 4 19.63 11.24 7.86
C LEU A 4 18.86 11.80 6.67
N ALA A 5 18.03 10.98 6.06
CA ALA A 5 17.11 11.41 5.00
C ALA A 5 15.67 11.04 5.38
N PHE A 6 14.75 11.95 5.06
CA PHE A 6 13.33 11.83 5.37
C PHE A 6 12.54 12.03 4.07
N ILE A 7 11.77 11.01 3.68
CA ILE A 7 10.97 11.01 2.45
C ILE A 7 9.50 10.94 2.86
N GLY A 8 8.81 12.07 2.83
CA GLY A 8 7.36 12.14 2.98
C GLY A 8 6.66 11.87 1.66
N CYS A 9 5.71 10.94 1.62
CA CYS A 9 4.99 10.59 0.40
C CYS A 9 3.49 10.33 0.63
N HIS A 10 2.70 10.64 -0.39
CA HIS A 10 1.27 10.38 -0.44
C HIS A 10 0.96 9.78 -1.81
N LEU A 11 0.67 8.48 -1.84
CA LEU A 11 0.41 7.76 -3.09
C LEU A 11 -1.09 7.75 -3.39
N VAL A 12 -1.48 8.21 -4.57
CA VAL A 12 -2.90 8.40 -4.93
C VAL A 12 -3.32 7.41 -6.00
N THR A 13 -3.67 6.18 -5.59
CA THR A 13 -4.32 5.16 -6.43
C THR A 13 -4.66 3.93 -5.56
N VAL A 14 -5.64 3.13 -5.99
CA VAL A 14 -5.98 1.84 -5.36
C VAL A 14 -5.42 0.63 -6.10
N MET A 15 -4.80 0.85 -7.26
CA MET A 15 -4.20 -0.23 -8.05
C MET A 15 -2.77 -0.47 -7.60
N LEU A 16 -2.48 -1.68 -7.10
CA LEU A 16 -1.18 -2.06 -6.57
C LEU A 16 -0.02 -1.80 -7.55
N GLU A 17 -0.19 -2.14 -8.84
CA GLU A 17 0.83 -1.92 -9.87
C GLU A 17 1.19 -0.44 -10.03
N ARG A 18 0.17 0.44 -10.00
CA ARG A 18 0.36 1.90 -10.09
C ARG A 18 0.97 2.47 -8.81
N LEU A 19 0.64 1.93 -7.64
CA LEU A 19 1.28 2.28 -6.37
C LEU A 19 2.77 1.94 -6.43
N ASN A 20 3.10 0.72 -6.86
CA ASN A 20 4.48 0.25 -6.98
C ASN A 20 5.28 1.06 -8.00
N ASP A 21 4.70 1.40 -9.15
CA ASP A 21 5.39 2.25 -10.14
C ASP A 21 5.60 3.68 -9.61
N ALA A 22 4.62 4.26 -8.91
CA ALA A 22 4.78 5.57 -8.28
C ALA A 22 5.86 5.55 -7.19
N LEU A 23 5.86 4.53 -6.35
CA LEU A 23 6.87 4.34 -5.31
C LEU A 23 8.27 4.21 -5.91
N ARG A 24 8.43 3.37 -6.94
CA ARG A 24 9.69 3.22 -7.68
C ARG A 24 10.20 4.57 -8.19
N LYS A 25 9.35 5.36 -8.84
CA LYS A 25 9.70 6.69 -9.36
C LYS A 25 10.14 7.66 -8.26
N ILE A 26 9.49 7.62 -7.10
CA ILE A 26 9.89 8.41 -5.93
C ILE A 26 11.28 7.96 -5.47
N LEU A 27 11.50 6.65 -5.29
CA LEU A 27 12.78 6.13 -4.83
C LEU A 27 13.92 6.43 -5.82
N ASP A 28 13.67 6.29 -7.13
CA ASP A 28 14.62 6.66 -8.19
C ASP A 28 15.04 8.15 -8.08
N ALA A 29 14.09 9.04 -7.75
CA ALA A 29 14.39 10.47 -7.55
C ALA A 29 15.24 10.75 -6.31
N PHE A 30 15.23 9.87 -5.31
CA PHE A 30 16.03 9.97 -4.08
C PHE A 30 17.23 9.02 -4.06
N GLN A 31 17.61 8.44 -5.20
CA GLN A 31 18.63 7.40 -5.29
C GLN A 31 19.97 7.79 -4.66
N SER A 32 20.36 9.08 -4.72
CA SER A 32 21.59 9.58 -4.10
C SER A 32 21.66 9.37 -2.58
N PHE A 33 20.50 9.35 -1.91
CA PHE A 33 20.40 9.03 -0.48
C PHE A 33 20.33 7.52 -0.23
N LEU A 34 19.70 6.79 -1.16
CA LEU A 34 19.54 5.33 -1.10
C LEU A 34 20.79 4.54 -1.48
N SER A 35 21.79 5.16 -2.12
CA SER A 35 23.03 4.50 -2.51
C SER A 35 24.21 4.78 -1.56
N GLY A 36 23.99 5.54 -0.48
CA GLY A 36 25.06 5.98 0.44
C GLY A 36 24.85 5.55 1.89
N ASP A 37 25.70 6.08 2.77
CA ASP A 37 25.70 5.85 4.23
C ASP A 37 24.51 6.49 4.96
N SER A 38 23.52 7.01 4.23
CA SER A 38 22.38 7.69 4.84
C SER A 38 21.40 6.67 5.40
N VAL A 39 20.96 6.90 6.62
CA VAL A 39 19.77 6.26 7.18
C VAL A 39 18.56 6.97 6.61
N VAL A 40 17.64 6.23 6.03
CA VAL A 40 16.48 6.80 5.32
C VAL A 40 15.18 6.36 5.99
N PHE A 41 14.37 7.33 6.36
CA PHE A 41 12.99 7.13 6.81
C PHE A 41 12.04 7.56 5.70
N MET A 42 11.22 6.64 5.23
CA MET A 42 10.10 6.96 4.34
C MET A 42 8.80 6.88 5.12
N PHE A 43 7.94 7.88 4.99
CA PHE A 43 6.67 7.88 5.71
C PHE A 43 5.56 8.60 4.96
N GLY A 44 4.32 8.32 5.38
CA GLY A 44 3.11 8.98 4.90
C GLY A 44 2.03 7.99 4.48
N ASP A 45 1.05 8.49 3.74
CA ASP A 45 -0.04 7.69 3.20
C ASP A 45 0.42 6.98 1.92
N LEU A 46 0.97 5.78 2.09
CA LEU A 46 1.36 4.92 0.97
C LEU A 46 0.16 4.24 0.32
N ASN A 47 -1.03 4.35 0.92
CA ASN A 47 -2.30 3.92 0.35
C ASN A 47 -2.41 2.42 -0.02
N TYR A 48 -1.48 1.58 0.47
CA TYR A 48 -1.58 0.13 0.35
C TYR A 48 -2.75 -0.39 1.18
N ARG A 49 -3.56 -1.28 0.59
CA ARG A 49 -4.82 -1.77 1.15
C ARG A 49 -4.74 -3.25 1.50
N ILE A 50 -5.60 -3.71 2.41
CA ILE A 50 -5.76 -5.13 2.77
C ILE A 50 -6.40 -5.91 1.60
N ASN A 51 -7.23 -5.26 0.80
CA ASN A 51 -7.83 -5.83 -0.41
C ASN A 51 -7.18 -5.25 -1.67
N ARG A 52 -6.77 -6.16 -2.57
CA ARG A 52 -5.79 -5.91 -3.62
C ARG A 52 -6.30 -5.06 -4.78
N THR A 53 -7.58 -5.10 -5.11
CA THR A 53 -8.18 -4.20 -6.10
C THR A 53 -9.70 -4.09 -5.90
N TYR A 54 -10.30 -3.06 -6.50
CA TYR A 54 -11.73 -2.98 -6.74
C TYR A 54 -12.29 -4.24 -7.44
N ASP A 55 -11.55 -4.78 -8.40
CA ASP A 55 -12.00 -5.94 -9.17
C ASP A 55 -11.99 -7.23 -8.34
N ASP A 56 -11.09 -7.36 -7.36
CA ASP A 56 -11.05 -8.52 -6.46
C ASP A 56 -12.21 -8.46 -5.44
N ALA A 57 -12.50 -7.27 -4.90
CA ALA A 57 -13.61 -7.08 -3.96
C ALA A 57 -15.00 -7.27 -4.61
N LEU A 58 -15.13 -7.00 -5.91
CA LEU A 58 -16.35 -7.30 -6.68
C LEU A 58 -16.49 -8.77 -7.06
N LYS A 59 -15.37 -9.50 -7.23
CA LYS A 59 -15.37 -10.91 -7.62
C LYS A 59 -15.57 -11.85 -6.42
N ASP A 60 -15.23 -11.40 -5.22
CA ASP A 60 -15.23 -12.23 -4.02
C ASP A 60 -15.85 -11.49 -2.82
N ALA A 61 -17.19 -11.51 -2.76
CA ALA A 61 -17.96 -10.94 -1.66
C ALA A 61 -17.62 -11.59 -0.31
N ASP A 62 -17.23 -12.87 -0.31
CA ASP A 62 -16.89 -13.64 0.88
C ASP A 62 -15.53 -13.22 1.46
N ALA A 63 -14.57 -12.85 0.61
CA ALA A 63 -13.30 -12.26 1.04
C ALA A 63 -13.50 -10.93 1.77
N TRP A 64 -14.41 -10.07 1.29
CA TRP A 64 -14.71 -8.81 1.99
C TRP A 64 -15.44 -9.04 3.32
N ALA A 65 -16.43 -9.92 3.35
CA ALA A 65 -17.12 -10.30 4.59
C ALA A 65 -16.13 -10.81 5.65
N THR A 66 -15.11 -11.56 5.21
CA THR A 66 -14.02 -12.00 6.07
C THR A 66 -13.22 -10.82 6.63
N VAL A 67 -12.81 -9.85 5.80
CA VAL A 67 -12.07 -8.66 6.27
C VAL A 67 -12.88 -7.86 7.29
N VAL A 68 -14.17 -7.64 7.03
CA VAL A 68 -15.07 -6.93 7.96
C VAL A 68 -15.19 -7.68 9.28
N ARG A 69 -15.39 -9.00 9.22
CA ARG A 69 -15.45 -9.83 10.43
C ARG A 69 -14.16 -9.70 11.23
N LEU A 70 -12.99 -9.80 10.60
CA LEU A 70 -11.69 -9.67 11.27
C LEU A 70 -11.50 -8.28 11.89
N ALA A 71 -11.99 -7.22 11.23
CA ALA A 71 -11.97 -5.86 11.76
C ALA A 71 -12.86 -5.72 13.00
N ASN A 72 -14.08 -6.27 12.96
CA ASN A 72 -15.00 -6.27 14.10
C ASN A 72 -14.47 -7.10 15.27
N GLU A 73 -13.85 -8.24 14.99
CA GLU A 73 -13.16 -9.09 15.97
C GLU A 73 -11.86 -8.45 16.49
N ARG A 74 -11.43 -7.31 15.93
CA ARG A 74 -10.15 -6.64 16.21
C ARG A 74 -8.95 -7.60 16.11
N SER A 75 -9.01 -8.54 15.17
CA SER A 75 -8.00 -9.57 15.01
C SER A 75 -6.77 -9.04 14.26
N ILE A 76 -5.97 -8.23 14.93
CA ILE A 76 -4.80 -7.52 14.38
C ILE A 76 -3.85 -8.43 13.59
N PRO A 77 -3.36 -9.58 14.10
CA PRO A 77 -2.40 -10.39 13.35
C PRO A 77 -2.96 -10.91 12.02
N ARG A 78 -4.26 -11.25 11.99
CA ARG A 78 -4.93 -11.73 10.78
C ARG A 78 -5.17 -10.60 9.77
N LEU A 79 -5.42 -9.37 10.23
CA LEU A 79 -5.51 -8.19 9.37
C LEU A 79 -4.14 -7.80 8.80
N ALA A 80 -3.10 -7.84 9.62
CA ALA A 80 -1.72 -7.57 9.23
C ALA A 80 -1.23 -8.54 8.14
N ALA A 81 -1.58 -9.82 8.23
CA ALA A 81 -1.24 -10.83 7.22
C ALA A 81 -1.87 -10.57 5.84
N LEU A 82 -2.87 -9.69 5.76
CA LEU A 82 -3.55 -9.30 4.54
C LEU A 82 -3.01 -7.99 3.95
N ASP A 83 -2.03 -7.34 4.59
CA ASP A 83 -1.47 -6.06 4.18
C ASP A 83 -0.90 -6.07 2.75
N GLY A 84 -1.39 -5.17 1.90
CA GLY A 84 -1.00 -5.09 0.49
C GLY A 84 0.46 -4.70 0.27
N LEU A 85 1.08 -3.98 1.20
CA LEU A 85 2.50 -3.60 1.09
C LEU A 85 3.41 -4.82 1.21
N THR A 86 3.10 -5.75 2.13
CA THR A 86 3.97 -6.88 2.48
C THR A 86 3.55 -8.20 1.85
N ARG A 87 2.27 -8.41 1.54
CA ARG A 87 1.76 -9.68 0.99
C ARG A 87 2.01 -9.85 -0.52
N GLN A 88 2.53 -8.84 -1.21
CA GLN A 88 2.78 -8.90 -2.65
C GLN A 88 3.94 -9.85 -3.00
N PRO A 89 4.00 -10.39 -4.23
CA PRO A 89 5.11 -11.24 -4.67
C PRO A 89 6.47 -10.54 -4.48
N GLN A 90 7.51 -11.29 -4.09
CA GLN A 90 8.85 -10.72 -3.86
C GLN A 90 9.37 -9.94 -5.08
N VAL A 91 9.12 -10.44 -6.30
CA VAL A 91 9.49 -9.75 -7.54
C VAL A 91 8.91 -8.34 -7.65
N ASN A 92 7.71 -8.09 -7.10
CA ASN A 92 7.10 -6.76 -7.08
C ASN A 92 7.76 -5.87 -6.02
N ILE A 93 8.11 -6.44 -4.86
CA ILE A 93 8.83 -5.75 -3.78
C ILE A 93 10.20 -5.28 -4.29
N ASP A 94 10.92 -6.16 -4.99
CA ASP A 94 12.22 -5.87 -5.57
C ASP A 94 12.10 -4.80 -6.67
N ALA A 95 11.14 -4.97 -7.59
CA ALA A 95 10.95 -4.07 -8.72
C ALA A 95 10.56 -2.64 -8.31
N CYS A 96 9.87 -2.47 -7.19
CA CYS A 96 9.52 -1.14 -6.68
C CYS A 96 10.51 -0.57 -5.66
N GLY A 97 11.62 -1.27 -5.37
CA GLY A 97 12.67 -0.79 -4.46
C GLY A 97 12.37 -0.95 -2.97
N LEU A 98 11.22 -1.56 -2.60
CA LEU A 98 10.85 -1.80 -1.20
C LEU A 98 11.79 -2.77 -0.48
N ALA A 99 12.48 -3.65 -1.22
CA ALA A 99 13.42 -4.61 -0.64
C ALA A 99 14.58 -3.93 0.13
N ALA A 100 14.88 -2.67 -0.19
CA ALA A 100 15.89 -1.89 0.53
C ALA A 100 15.41 -1.37 1.89
N PHE A 101 14.13 -1.54 2.23
CA PHE A 101 13.53 -1.02 3.44
C PHE A 101 13.07 -2.15 4.37
N TRP A 102 13.45 -2.03 5.63
CA TRP A 102 12.78 -2.70 6.72
C TRP A 102 11.37 -2.10 6.92
N THR A 103 10.38 -2.99 6.98
CA THR A 103 9.00 -2.65 7.23
C THR A 103 8.62 -3.14 8.63
N PRO A 104 8.25 -2.25 9.57
CA PRO A 104 7.86 -2.66 10.91
C PRO A 104 6.64 -3.60 10.90
N ALA A 105 6.62 -4.55 11.83
CA ALA A 105 5.47 -5.43 12.04
C ALA A 105 4.25 -4.61 12.50
N LEU A 106 3.08 -4.96 11.94
CA LEU A 106 1.82 -4.29 12.26
C LEU A 106 1.19 -4.93 13.50
N ASN A 107 1.18 -4.20 14.61
CA ASN A 107 0.59 -4.60 15.89
C ASN A 107 -0.58 -3.71 16.32
N PHE A 108 -1.18 -3.00 15.36
CA PHE A 108 -2.29 -2.06 15.55
C PHE A 108 -3.42 -2.31 14.55
N LEU A 109 -4.58 -1.68 14.78
CA LEU A 109 -5.69 -1.72 13.82
C LEU A 109 -5.38 -0.86 12.59
N PRO A 110 -5.95 -1.16 11.41
CA PRO A 110 -5.76 -0.35 10.21
C PRO A 110 -6.04 1.15 10.46
N THR A 111 -5.15 2.02 9.94
CA THR A 111 -5.18 3.47 10.19
C THR A 111 -6.20 4.20 9.33
N SER A 112 -6.45 3.71 8.12
CA SER A 112 -7.60 4.17 7.34
C SER A 112 -8.84 3.41 7.84
N PRO A 113 -9.89 4.11 8.32
CA PRO A 113 -11.17 3.48 8.59
C PRO A 113 -11.74 2.87 7.31
N VAL A 114 -12.79 2.04 7.43
CA VAL A 114 -13.54 1.55 6.27
C VAL A 114 -14.04 2.76 5.49
N ARG A 115 -13.36 3.09 4.38
CA ARG A 115 -13.75 4.17 3.48
C ARG A 115 -14.47 3.57 2.29
N TYR A 116 -15.49 4.24 1.80
CA TYR A 116 -16.09 3.88 0.53
C TYR A 116 -15.40 4.69 -0.56
N ILE A 117 -14.64 4.03 -1.43
CA ILE A 117 -14.09 4.70 -2.62
C ILE A 117 -15.17 4.68 -3.68
N GLU A 118 -15.55 5.87 -4.15
CA GLU A 118 -16.40 6.03 -5.33
C GLU A 118 -15.58 5.71 -6.56
N GLN A 119 -15.94 4.62 -7.24
CA GLN A 119 -15.41 4.34 -8.57
C GLN A 119 -16.50 4.42 -9.61
N VAL A 120 -16.13 5.04 -10.72
CA VAL A 120 -16.98 5.20 -11.88
C VAL A 120 -16.50 4.21 -12.94
N LYS A 121 -17.32 3.19 -13.24
CA LYS A 121 -17.13 2.39 -14.47
C LYS A 121 -18.11 2.88 -15.53
N LEU A 122 -17.58 3.17 -16.72
CA LEU A 122 -18.40 3.40 -17.91
C LEU A 122 -18.70 2.04 -18.54
N HIS A 123 -19.94 1.57 -18.38
CA HIS A 123 -20.39 0.35 -19.03
C HIS A 123 -20.91 0.68 -20.42
N ARG A 124 -20.35 0.05 -21.45
CA ARG A 124 -20.77 0.26 -22.83
C ARG A 124 -22.02 -0.57 -23.12
N PHE A 125 -23.13 0.09 -23.42
CA PHE A 125 -24.38 -0.51 -23.85
C PHE A 125 -24.59 -0.18 -25.34
N GLY A 126 -24.04 -1.01 -26.22
CA GLY A 126 -24.07 -0.79 -27.67
C GLY A 126 -23.00 0.18 -28.19
N PRO A 127 -23.03 0.56 -29.48
CA PRO A 127 -21.92 1.25 -30.13
C PRO A 127 -21.66 2.67 -29.59
N THR A 128 -22.68 3.36 -29.06
CA THR A 128 -22.62 4.79 -28.68
C THR A 128 -23.12 5.12 -27.28
N LEU A 129 -23.69 4.17 -26.53
CA LEU A 129 -24.21 4.43 -25.19
C LEU A 129 -23.20 3.99 -24.11
N PHE A 130 -22.81 4.92 -23.24
CA PHE A 130 -22.06 4.62 -22.03
C PHE A 130 -22.91 4.94 -20.82
N LYS A 131 -23.09 3.97 -19.93
CA LYS A 131 -23.72 4.18 -18.62
C LYS A 131 -22.64 4.37 -17.58
N LYS A 132 -22.66 5.52 -16.90
CA LYS A 132 -21.86 5.78 -15.70
C LYS A 132 -22.45 4.94 -14.56
N ILE A 133 -21.69 3.99 -14.02
CA ILE A 133 -22.09 3.26 -12.82
C ILE A 133 -21.12 3.63 -11.70
N GLU A 134 -21.67 4.21 -10.65
CA GLU A 134 -20.96 4.57 -9.42
C GLU A 134 -21.05 3.43 -8.42
N TYR A 135 -19.90 2.97 -7.95
CA TYR A 135 -19.79 1.94 -6.95
C TYR A 135 -19.08 2.49 -5.73
N LYS A 136 -19.62 2.19 -4.54
CA LYS A 136 -19.00 2.48 -3.25
C LYS A 136 -18.29 1.23 -2.75
N ILE A 137 -16.97 1.23 -2.80
CA ILE A 137 -16.18 0.06 -2.45
C ILE A 137 -15.61 0.29 -1.06
N PRO A 138 -16.00 -0.52 -0.07
CA PRO A 138 -15.41 -0.40 1.24
C PRO A 138 -13.94 -0.87 1.17
N VAL A 139 -13.03 -0.04 1.65
CA VAL A 139 -11.60 -0.32 1.72
C VAL A 139 -11.09 -0.15 3.13
N LEU A 140 -10.27 -1.10 3.55
CA LEU A 140 -9.54 -1.10 4.82
C LEU A 140 -8.05 -1.22 4.49
N GLY A 141 -7.19 -0.51 5.22
CA GLY A 141 -5.76 -0.53 4.89
C GLY A 141 -4.88 0.06 5.97
N TYR A 142 -3.66 -0.45 6.00
CA TYR A 142 -2.52 0.15 6.69
C TYR A 142 -1.88 1.16 5.75
N THR A 143 -2.61 2.24 5.51
CA THR A 143 -2.28 3.26 4.51
C THR A 143 -1.14 4.15 4.98
N ASP A 144 -1.16 4.50 6.27
CA ASP A 144 -0.13 5.32 6.90
C ASP A 144 1.01 4.41 7.35
N ARG A 145 2.20 4.62 6.77
CA ARG A 145 3.36 3.78 7.02
C ARG A 145 4.59 4.59 7.35
N VAL A 146 5.50 3.93 8.07
CA VAL A 146 6.88 4.35 8.26
C VAL A 146 7.75 3.17 7.88
N LEU A 147 8.68 3.38 6.96
CA LEU A 147 9.65 2.42 6.47
C LEU A 147 11.04 2.93 6.79
N PHE A 148 11.95 2.01 7.09
CA PHE A 148 13.29 2.33 7.52
C PHE A 148 14.31 1.63 6.62
N ARG A 149 15.30 2.36 6.13
CA ARG A 149 16.46 1.80 5.47
C ARG A 149 17.71 2.15 6.28
N PRO A 150 18.48 1.17 6.76
CA PRO A 150 19.78 1.43 7.39
C PRO A 150 20.78 1.96 6.35
N GLY A 151 21.73 2.79 6.80
CA GLY A 151 22.89 3.13 5.98
C GLY A 151 23.87 1.94 5.91
N SER A 152 24.75 1.91 4.91
CA SER A 152 25.74 0.84 4.68
C SER A 152 26.58 0.45 5.90
N ASN A 153 26.85 1.40 6.79
CA ASN A 153 27.65 1.20 8.00
C ASN A 153 26.80 1.19 9.29
N THR A 154 25.48 0.97 9.17
CA THR A 154 24.57 0.94 10.32
C THR A 154 24.38 -0.51 10.73
N ASP A 155 24.92 -0.89 11.89
CA ASP A 155 24.64 -2.19 12.51
C ASP A 155 23.18 -2.21 12.97
N VAL A 156 22.39 -3.16 12.45
CA VAL A 156 21.00 -3.35 12.85
C VAL A 156 20.95 -4.58 13.75
N THR A 157 21.05 -4.35 15.06
CA THR A 157 20.86 -5.37 16.12
C THR A 157 19.43 -5.37 16.64
#